data_AF-Q01X92-F1
#
_entry.id   AF-Q01X92-F1
#
_cell.length_a   1.000
_cell.length_b   1.000
_cell.length_c   1.000
_cell.angle_alpha   90.00
_cell.angle_beta   90.00
_cell.angle_gamma   90.00
#
_symmetry.space_group_name_H-M   'P 1'
#
loop_
_entity.id
_entity.type
_entity.pdbx_description
1 polymer ?
#
loop_
_entity_poly.entity_id
_entity_poly.type
_entity_poly.pdbx_seq_one_letter_code
_entity_poly.pdbx_strand_id
1 'polypeptide(L)' 'MATFPTITQNGNTTLNWVNSGGGITNREVFTFTLQNTSPSNATGTRVSNVTTFINPNRYLCTLSVTGPQAVSGNFESTGI' A
#
# COMPACT_ATOMS: atom_id res chain seq x y z
N MET A 1 -0.02 13.60 -9.46
CA MET A 1 0.09 12.13 -9.43
C MET A 1 1.35 11.79 -8.67
N ALA A 2 1.24 11.14 -7.53
CA ALA A 2 2.38 10.72 -6.72
C ALA A 2 2.42 9.19 -6.68
N THR A 3 3.55 8.62 -7.09
CA THR A 3 3.86 7.21 -6.93
C THR A 3 4.81 7.05 -5.75
N PHE A 4 4.47 6.17 -4.83
CA PHE A 4 5.26 5.94 -3.63
C PHE A 4 6.20 4.75 -3.83
N PRO A 5 7.29 4.65 -3.05
CA PRO A 5 8.25 3.56 -3.18
C PRO A 5 7.56 2.20 -3.08
N THR A 6 7.99 1.27 -3.92
CA THR A 6 7.57 -0.14 -3.82
C THR A 6 8.09 -0.72 -2.51
N ILE A 7 7.19 -1.31 -1.74
CA ILE A 7 7.51 -2.04 -0.52
C ILE A 7 7.57 -3.52 -0.88
N THR A 8 8.66 -4.19 -0.51
CA THR A 8 8.85 -5.63 -0.74
C THR A 8 8.93 -6.35 0.59
N GLN A 9 8.13 -7.40 0.75
CA GLN A 9 8.15 -8.30 1.88
C GLN A 9 8.78 -9.64 1.49
N ASN A 10 9.84 -10.00 2.20
CA ASN A 10 10.50 -11.30 2.14
C ASN A 10 10.33 -11.99 3.50
N GLY A 11 9.80 -13.21 3.53
CA GLY A 11 9.43 -13.88 4.78
C GLY A 11 7.93 -14.07 4.94
N ASN A 12 7.54 -15.12 5.66
CA ASN A 12 6.17 -15.29 6.13
C ASN A 12 5.95 -14.39 7.36
N THR A 13 5.77 -13.09 7.10
CA THR A 13 5.64 -12.06 8.14
C THR A 13 4.37 -11.25 7.95
N THR A 14 4.05 -10.42 8.95
CA THR A 14 3.06 -9.36 8.80
C THR A 14 3.79 -8.03 8.85
N LEU A 15 3.59 -7.19 7.83
CA LEU A 15 4.12 -5.84 7.79
C LEU A 15 2.98 -4.83 7.70
N ASN A 16 3.08 -3.76 8.48
CA ASN A 16 2.21 -2.61 8.38
C ASN A 16 2.81 -1.64 7.37
N TRP A 17 2.12 -1.43 6.26
CA TRP A 17 2.52 -0.52 5.22
C TRP A 17 1.78 0.79 5.40
N VAL A 18 2.54 1.88 5.36
CA VAL A 18 2.07 3.22 5.69
C VAL A 18 2.48 4.15 4.57
N ASN A 19 1.52 4.92 4.09
CA ASN A 19 1.74 6.06 3.24
C ASN A 19 1.14 7.31 3.90
N SER A 20 1.92 8.37 3.98
CA SER A 20 1.45 9.62 4.59
C SER A 20 2.17 10.82 3.99
N GLY A 21 1.45 11.92 3.91
CA GLY A 21 1.97 13.19 3.43
C GLY A 21 0.94 14.28 3.63
N GLY A 22 1.06 15.37 2.86
CA GLY A 22 0.17 16.51 2.92
C GLY A 22 0.17 17.32 1.63
N GLY A 23 -0.49 18.48 1.67
CA GLY A 23 -0.58 19.39 0.52
C GLY A 23 -1.53 18.87 -0.58
N ILE A 24 -2.62 18.20 -0.19
CA ILE A 24 -3.64 17.77 -1.13
C ILE A 24 -4.51 18.98 -1.48
N THR A 25 -4.28 19.53 -2.66
CA THR A 25 -5.00 20.72 -3.16
C THR A 25 -6.18 20.36 -4.06
N ASN A 26 -6.28 19.10 -4.49
CA ASN A 26 -7.32 18.60 -5.39
C ASN A 26 -8.01 17.36 -4.82
N ARG A 27 -9.11 16.92 -5.44
CA ARG A 27 -9.70 15.62 -5.15
C ARG A 27 -8.70 14.52 -5.55
N GLU A 28 -8.39 13.61 -4.63
CA GLU A 28 -7.46 12.51 -4.88
C GLU A 28 -8.11 11.14 -4.73
N VAL A 29 -7.69 10.20 -5.59
CA VAL A 29 -7.93 8.76 -5.44
C VAL A 29 -6.64 8.10 -5.00
N PHE A 30 -6.73 7.31 -3.94
CA PHE A 30 -5.63 6.46 -3.47
C PHE A 30 -5.86 5.02 -3.90
N THR A 31 -4.84 4.46 -4.54
CA THR A 31 -4.81 3.08 -4.97
C THR A 31 -3.69 2.35 -4.26
N PHE A 32 -3.93 1.10 -3.90
CA PHE A 32 -2.91 0.18 -3.44
C PHE A 32 -2.89 -1.03 -4.36
N THR A 33 -1.72 -1.34 -4.90
CA THR A 33 -1.51 -2.53 -5.72
C THR A 33 -0.64 -3.51 -4.95
N LEU A 34 -1.07 -4.76 -4.90
CA LEU A 34 -0.32 -5.88 -4.34
C LEU A 34 0.05 -6.83 -5.47
N GLN A 35 1.31 -7.22 -5.54
CA GLN A 35 1.85 -8.12 -6.53
C GLN A 35 2.54 -9.28 -5.84
N ASN A 36 2.26 -10.50 -6.31
CA ASN A 36 3.06 -11.65 -5.97
C ASN A 36 4.31 -11.64 -6.83
N THR A 37 5.49 -11.66 -6.21
CA THR A 37 6.78 -11.66 -6.91
C THR A 37 7.43 -13.04 -6.94
N SER A 38 6.80 -14.06 -6.34
CA SER A 38 7.24 -15.46 -6.44
C SER A 38 6.82 -16.08 -7.79
N PRO A 39 7.68 -16.88 -8.44
CA PRO A 39 7.31 -17.68 -9.61
C PRO A 39 6.36 -18.84 -9.27
N SER A 40 6.28 -19.25 -7.99
CA SER A 40 5.20 -20.12 -7.52
C SER A 40 4.05 -19.25 -7.03
N ASN A 41 2.83 -19.53 -7.49
CA ASN A 41 1.61 -18.86 -7.01
C ASN A 41 1.56 -18.95 -5.48
N ALA A 42 2.05 -17.92 -4.80
CA ALA A 42 2.08 -17.87 -3.36
C ALA A 42 0.64 -17.64 -2.87
N THR A 43 -0.13 -18.73 -2.77
CA THR A 43 -1.43 -18.77 -2.12
C THR A 43 -1.24 -18.43 -0.66
N GLY A 44 -1.89 -17.37 -0.17
CA GLY A 44 -1.91 -17.03 1.26
C GLY A 44 -1.69 -15.57 1.63
N THR A 45 -1.59 -14.65 0.67
CA THR A 45 -1.47 -13.22 1.01
C THR A 45 -2.82 -12.65 1.45
N ARG A 46 -2.83 -11.95 2.58
CA ARG A 46 -3.97 -11.28 3.17
C ARG A 46 -3.64 -9.81 3.36
N VAL A 47 -4.49 -8.95 2.80
CA VAL A 47 -4.56 -7.53 3.15
C VAL A 47 -5.59 -7.36 4.24
N SER A 48 -5.25 -6.62 5.30
CA SER A 48 -6.14 -6.37 6.44
C SER A 48 -5.84 -5.01 7.07
N ASN A 49 -6.64 -4.59 8.07
CA ASN A 49 -6.47 -3.34 8.82
C ASN A 49 -6.31 -2.09 7.94
N VAL A 50 -7.09 -2.02 6.86
CA VAL A 50 -7.05 -0.89 5.93
C VAL A 50 -7.66 0.33 6.61
N THR A 51 -6.87 1.38 6.78
CA THR A 51 -7.30 2.66 7.34
C THR A 51 -6.92 3.79 6.41
N THR A 52 -7.86 4.71 6.18
CA THR A 52 -7.62 5.92 5.39
C THR A 52 -8.09 7.14 6.16
N PHE A 53 -7.23 8.14 6.25
CA PHE A 53 -7.56 9.46 6.77
C PHE A 53 -7.07 10.50 5.77
N ILE A 54 -7.97 11.39 5.34
CA ILE A 54 -7.67 12.40 4.32
C ILE A 54 -8.30 13.72 4.75
N ASN A 55 -7.49 14.77 4.77
CA ASN A 55 -7.93 16.16 4.89
C ASN A 55 -7.04 17.05 3.99
N PRO A 56 -7.39 18.34 3.79
CA PRO A 56 -6.62 19.22 2.88
C PRO A 56 -5.13 19.33 3.19
N ASN A 57 -4.75 19.16 4.46
CA ASN A 57 -3.37 19.36 4.91
C ASN A 57 -2.60 18.04 5.03
N ARG A 58 -3.29 16.90 5.12
CA ARG A 58 -2.68 15.61 5.45
C ARG A 58 -3.49 14.43 4.91
N TYR A 59 -2.76 13.43 4.45
CA TYR A 59 -3.29 12.08 4.27
C TYR A 59 -2.49 11.04 5.05
N LEU A 60 -3.14 9.95 5.38
CA LEU A 60 -2.58 8.74 5.95
C LEU A 60 -3.37 7.54 5.40
N CYS A 61 -2.68 6.65 4.71
CA CYS A 61 -3.21 5.36 4.27
C CYS A 61 -2.37 4.27 4.93
N THR A 62 -3.00 3.33 5.62
CA THR A 62 -2.32 2.20 6.24
C THR A 62 -3.01 0.90 5.89
N LEU A 63 -2.24 -0.17 5.79
CA LEU A 63 -2.75 -1.53 5.69
C LEU A 63 -1.74 -2.51 6.28
N SER A 64 -2.19 -3.69 6.67
CA SER A 64 -1.34 -4.81 7.05
C SER A 64 -1.33 -5.83 5.92
N VAL A 65 -0.14 -6.19 5.43
CA VAL A 65 0.06 -7.32 4.53
C VAL A 65 0.62 -8.48 5.34
N THR A 66 -0.07 -9.61 5.33
CA THR A 66 0.44 -10.89 5.82
C THR A 66 0.58 -11.81 4.63
N GLY A 67 1.70 -12.48 4.45
CA GLY A 67 1.84 -13.38 3.31
C GLY A 67 3.19 -14.08 3.22
N PRO A 68 3.28 -15.07 2.32
CA PRO A 68 4.50 -15.82 2.06
C PRO A 68 5.61 -14.95 1.45
N GLN A 69 6.83 -15.49 1.41
CA GLN A 69 7.99 -14.77 0.90
C GLN A 69 7.76 -14.39 -0.57
N ALA A 70 8.05 -13.13 -0.92
CA ALA A 70 7.91 -12.53 -2.25
C ALA A 70 6.52 -11.94 -2.56
N VAL A 71 6.13 -10.93 -1.79
CA VAL A 71 5.09 -9.97 -2.20
C VAL A 71 5.66 -8.57 -2.24
N SER A 72 5.28 -7.81 -3.25
CA SER A 72 5.56 -6.38 -3.32
C SER A 72 4.26 -5.61 -3.46
N GLY A 73 4.31 -4.33 -3.18
CA GLY A 73 3.21 -3.45 -3.56
C GLY A 73 3.56 -1.99 -3.36
N ASN A 74 2.67 -1.14 -3.82
CA ASN A 74 2.89 0.27 -3.88
C ASN A 74 1.58 1.02 -3.65
N PHE A 75 1.70 2.17 -3.01
CA PHE A 75 0.64 3.16 -2.98
C PHE A 75 0.79 4.06 -4.19
N GLU A 76 -0.33 4.58 -4.68
CA GLU A 76 -0.39 5.58 -5.74
C GLU A 76 -1.50 6.59 -5.40
N SER A 77 -1.30 7.85 -5.77
CA SER A 77 -2.36 8.85 -5.77
C SER A 77 -2.51 9.52 -7.14
N THR A 78 -3.76 9.63 -7.58
CA THR A 78 -4.14 10.32 -8.82
C THR A 78 -5.13 11.43 -8.51
N GLY A 79 -4.90 12.62 -9.10
CA GLY A 79 -5.85 13.73 -9.00
C GLY A 79 -6.99 13.52 -9.99
N ILE A 80 -8.23 13.79 -9.57
CA ILE A 80 -9.44 13.76 -10.40
C ILE A 80 -10.06 15.15 -10.50
#